data_AF-A0A971FPI5-F1
#
_entry.id   AF-A0A971FPI5-F1
#
_cell.length_a   1.000
_cell.length_b   1.000
_cell.length_c   1.000
_cell.angle_alpha   90.00
_cell.angle_beta   90.00
_cell.angle_gamma   90.00
#
_symmetry.space_group_name_H-M   'P 1'
#
loop_
_entity.id
_entity.type
_entity.pdbx_description
1 polymer ?
#
loop_
_entity_poly.entity_id
_entity_poly.type
_entity_poly.pdbx_seq_one_letter_code
_entity_poly.pdbx_strand_id
1 'polypeptide(L)'
;MTDRINKLRDLFFADDHKQYRKEDLGLSILNDETKKRPFAIRKALAFECALENMPIFLQEGDLIGGGKTVYTLPTYITDEEIAWGNPNFETGGYFNMFDGCFNLGQDERGFGLNDSSIPAYYKVVPMGLPALIADAKARLEATDDDAKKTYYQSVIISNSAALKLMKRYEHLMRQQAEESSDITRKTELEQMADNMKQLQIGAPQTYWQAVQLMYFIQFLIWTEGGYLIPLGRTDQILYPFYKNDLDSGILNREFAMEILEAFFMKLNYEVDRTHGGAIKINSDTGQSITIGGVDPKTGEDASNEMTMMILDAKCDMRVTDPKVHLRVHSGTPEAIWEKAAYLNSLGMGFPTYENDDAIIPAFMSYPEYTLEHARDYAASGCWEMTIQGRSLNRNVGGVCALRCLEWALNNGQFVLGVPNAENAKGMLGDRYGITTGNPEWFDSYDKLFNAFKVQMKHYVGMVTSYVNRSQLSPSPFYSSMMEGTLEKGADFNNNGTRYVETDFQLAALSNAADALYAIKRIVYEEKLFTLAEFNQILK
;
A
#
# COMPACT_ATOMS: atom_id res chain seq x y z
N MET A 1 -0.15 13.93 -24.48
CA MET A 1 -1.50 13.34 -24.34
C MET A 1 -2.28 13.32 -25.66
N THR A 2 -2.91 12.19 -25.97
CA THR A 2 -3.83 12.01 -27.11
C THR A 2 -5.26 12.47 -26.78
N ASP A 3 -6.13 12.57 -27.79
CA ASP A 3 -7.56 12.88 -27.59
C ASP A 3 -8.28 11.85 -26.71
N ARG A 4 -7.90 10.56 -26.83
CA ARG A 4 -8.41 9.48 -25.97
C ARG A 4 -8.08 9.74 -24.51
N ILE A 5 -6.82 10.05 -24.19
CA ILE A 5 -6.39 10.27 -22.80
C ILE A 5 -7.07 11.52 -22.22
N ASN A 6 -7.24 12.58 -23.01
CA ASN A 6 -8.03 13.74 -22.59
C ASN A 6 -9.48 13.36 -22.27
N LYS A 7 -10.12 12.52 -23.10
CA LYS A 7 -11.49 12.04 -22.84
C LYS A 7 -11.58 11.15 -21.59
N LEU A 8 -10.65 10.23 -21.38
CA LEU A 8 -10.58 9.41 -20.15
C LEU A 8 -10.40 10.29 -18.92
N ARG A 9 -9.57 11.33 -19.04
CA ARG A 9 -9.41 12.33 -17.99
C ARG A 9 -10.74 13.05 -17.73
N ASP A 10 -11.44 13.53 -18.74
CA ASP A 10 -12.74 14.19 -18.55
C ASP A 10 -13.75 13.28 -17.85
N LEU A 11 -13.83 12.00 -18.25
CA LEU A 11 -14.69 10.99 -17.59
C LEU A 11 -14.29 10.75 -16.13
N PHE A 12 -12.98 10.70 -15.85
CA PHE A 12 -12.48 10.58 -14.48
C PHE A 12 -12.87 11.79 -13.62
N PHE A 13 -12.68 13.01 -14.11
CA PHE A 13 -13.05 14.25 -13.40
C PHE A 13 -14.57 14.41 -13.25
N ALA A 14 -15.36 13.78 -14.12
CA ALA A 14 -16.81 13.69 -14.01
C ALA A 14 -17.30 12.57 -13.07
N ASP A 15 -16.39 11.82 -12.43
CA ASP A 15 -16.70 10.70 -11.55
C ASP A 15 -17.51 9.58 -12.23
N ASP A 16 -17.44 9.44 -13.56
CA ASP A 16 -18.29 8.52 -14.33
C ASP A 16 -18.08 7.05 -13.91
N HIS A 17 -16.86 6.68 -13.54
CA HIS A 17 -16.54 5.33 -13.05
C HIS A 17 -17.22 5.00 -11.71
N LYS A 18 -17.62 6.01 -10.90
CA LYS A 18 -18.21 5.80 -9.58
C LYS A 18 -19.62 5.21 -9.65
N GLN A 19 -20.32 5.35 -10.77
CA GLN A 19 -21.68 4.80 -10.94
C GLN A 19 -21.73 3.27 -10.84
N TYR A 20 -20.61 2.61 -11.11
CA TYR A 20 -20.49 1.15 -11.04
C TYR A 20 -20.17 0.63 -9.65
N ARG A 21 -19.82 1.52 -8.70
CA ARG A 21 -19.43 1.14 -7.35
C ARG A 21 -20.63 0.67 -6.53
N LYS A 22 -20.40 -0.37 -5.75
CA LYS A 22 -21.30 -0.92 -4.73
C LYS A 22 -20.51 -1.00 -3.44
N GLU A 23 -21.02 -0.36 -2.40
CA GLU A 23 -20.39 -0.44 -1.08
C GLU A 23 -20.42 -1.90 -0.59
N ASP A 24 -21.63 -2.48 -0.58
CA ASP A 24 -21.88 -3.88 -0.24
C ASP A 24 -22.81 -4.51 -1.29
N LEU A 25 -22.54 -5.77 -1.63
CA LEU A 25 -23.41 -6.59 -2.48
C LEU A 25 -24.61 -7.16 -1.71
N GLY A 26 -24.61 -7.09 -0.37
CA GLY A 26 -25.64 -7.68 0.49
C GLY A 26 -25.62 -9.22 0.49
N LEU A 27 -24.47 -9.81 0.15
CA LEU A 27 -24.28 -11.25 0.05
C LEU A 27 -23.57 -11.79 1.29
N SER A 28 -23.80 -13.07 1.60
CA SER A 28 -23.12 -13.78 2.69
C SER A 28 -22.70 -15.15 2.21
N ILE A 29 -21.46 -15.54 2.49
CA ILE A 29 -21.00 -16.92 2.29
C ILE A 29 -21.25 -17.79 3.52
N LEU A 30 -21.69 -17.21 4.65
CA LEU A 30 -21.87 -17.93 5.91
C LEU A 30 -23.12 -18.81 5.92
N ASN A 31 -22.90 -20.10 6.16
CA ASN A 31 -23.91 -21.13 6.42
C ASN A 31 -23.32 -22.18 7.38
N ASP A 32 -24.07 -23.24 7.70
CA ASP A 32 -23.66 -24.26 8.67
C ASP A 32 -22.38 -25.03 8.29
N GLU A 33 -22.01 -25.02 7.01
CA GLU A 33 -20.78 -25.62 6.51
C GLU A 33 -19.63 -24.62 6.50
N THR A 34 -19.82 -23.44 5.91
CA THR A 34 -18.75 -22.47 5.72
C THR A 34 -18.29 -21.86 7.04
N LYS A 35 -19.18 -21.69 8.04
CA LYS A 35 -18.81 -21.25 9.40
C LYS A 35 -17.76 -22.15 10.06
N LYS A 36 -17.69 -23.43 9.68
CA LYS A 36 -16.72 -24.40 10.23
C LYS A 36 -15.40 -24.41 9.46
N ARG A 37 -15.31 -23.70 8.32
CA ARG A 37 -14.09 -23.64 7.51
C ARG A 37 -13.08 -22.68 8.14
N PRO A 38 -11.77 -22.93 7.96
CA PRO A 38 -10.73 -22.00 8.39
C PRO A 38 -10.97 -20.59 7.85
N PHE A 39 -10.60 -19.57 8.62
CA PHE A 39 -10.86 -18.17 8.29
C PHE A 39 -10.28 -17.77 6.91
N ALA A 40 -9.07 -18.24 6.58
CA ALA A 40 -8.46 -18.00 5.27
C ALA A 40 -9.28 -18.56 4.09
N ILE A 41 -9.93 -19.71 4.27
CA ILE A 41 -10.80 -20.31 3.25
C ILE A 41 -12.09 -19.51 3.11
N ARG A 42 -12.69 -19.10 4.23
CA ARG A 42 -13.90 -18.25 4.21
C ARG A 42 -13.64 -16.92 3.50
N LYS A 43 -12.52 -16.26 3.77
CA LYS A 43 -12.15 -15.01 3.08
C LYS A 43 -11.91 -15.24 1.58
N ALA A 44 -11.21 -16.32 1.20
CA ALA A 44 -11.03 -16.66 -0.21
C ALA A 44 -12.36 -16.93 -0.94
N LEU A 45 -13.31 -17.61 -0.29
CA LEU A 45 -14.65 -17.85 -0.84
C LEU A 45 -15.49 -16.56 -0.93
N ALA A 46 -15.38 -15.66 0.05
CA ALA A 46 -16.03 -14.36 -0.02
C ALA A 46 -15.44 -13.48 -1.11
N PHE A 47 -14.12 -13.49 -1.29
CA PHE A 47 -13.44 -12.85 -2.40
C PHE A 47 -13.93 -13.43 -3.74
N GLU A 48 -13.98 -14.75 -3.88
CA GLU A 48 -14.56 -15.40 -5.06
C GLU A 48 -16.01 -14.97 -5.32
N CYS A 49 -16.86 -15.00 -4.29
CA CYS A 49 -18.25 -14.55 -4.38
C CYS A 49 -18.35 -13.08 -4.81
N ALA A 50 -17.47 -12.20 -4.29
CA ALA A 50 -17.39 -10.81 -4.72
C ALA A 50 -17.02 -10.72 -6.21
N LEU A 51 -15.97 -11.41 -6.65
CA LEU A 51 -15.52 -11.34 -8.05
C LEU A 51 -16.52 -11.96 -9.04
N GLU A 52 -17.33 -12.92 -8.61
CA GLU A 52 -18.39 -13.50 -9.45
C GLU A 52 -19.58 -12.54 -9.62
N ASN A 53 -19.89 -11.74 -8.60
CA ASN A 53 -21.10 -10.90 -8.55
C ASN A 53 -20.84 -9.40 -8.71
N MET A 54 -19.59 -8.94 -8.63
CA MET A 54 -19.25 -7.53 -8.78
C MET A 54 -19.67 -7.01 -10.15
N PRO A 55 -20.23 -5.80 -10.25
CA PRO A 55 -20.44 -5.15 -11.54
C PRO A 55 -19.12 -5.04 -12.31
N ILE A 56 -19.13 -5.32 -13.61
CA ILE A 56 -18.00 -5.08 -14.49
C ILE A 56 -18.37 -3.96 -15.47
N PHE A 57 -17.38 -3.17 -15.87
CA PHE A 57 -17.60 -2.06 -16.79
C PHE A 57 -16.36 -1.83 -17.65
N LEU A 58 -16.57 -1.24 -18.82
CA LEU A 58 -15.50 -0.73 -19.68
C LEU A 58 -15.98 0.62 -20.21
N GLN A 59 -15.19 1.67 -19.96
CA GLN A 59 -15.50 3.00 -20.44
C GLN A 59 -15.05 3.17 -21.89
N GLU A 60 -15.70 4.12 -22.56
CA GLU A 60 -15.34 4.47 -23.93
C GLU A 60 -13.91 5.03 -23.99
N GLY A 61 -13.07 4.42 -24.82
CA GLY A 61 -11.65 4.76 -24.95
C GLY A 61 -10.71 3.99 -24.01
N ASP A 62 -11.20 3.18 -23.07
CA ASP A 62 -10.34 2.34 -22.21
C ASP A 62 -9.43 1.44 -23.04
N LEU A 63 -8.13 1.44 -22.73
CA LEU A 63 -7.16 0.45 -23.24
C LEU A 63 -6.83 -0.63 -22.20
N ILE A 64 -7.20 -0.42 -20.94
CA ILE A 64 -7.00 -1.37 -19.85
C ILE A 64 -8.38 -1.74 -19.30
N GLY A 65 -8.70 -3.03 -19.22
CA GLY A 65 -9.94 -3.53 -18.62
C GLY A 65 -9.80 -3.75 -17.12
N GLY A 66 -10.92 -3.69 -16.41
CA GLY A 66 -10.94 -3.87 -14.95
C GLY A 66 -11.28 -2.60 -14.18
N GLY A 67 -11.49 -2.78 -12.89
CA GLY A 67 -11.77 -1.74 -11.90
C GLY A 67 -12.41 -2.33 -10.66
N LYS A 68 -12.10 -1.78 -9.49
CA LYS A 68 -12.77 -2.16 -8.25
C LYS A 68 -14.17 -1.54 -8.24
N THR A 69 -15.18 -2.38 -8.16
CA THR A 69 -16.59 -1.96 -8.09
C THR A 69 -17.27 -2.41 -6.81
N VAL A 70 -16.59 -3.19 -5.96
CA VAL A 70 -17.09 -3.65 -4.67
C VAL A 70 -16.08 -3.28 -3.60
N TYR A 71 -16.55 -2.64 -2.53
CA TYR A 71 -15.70 -2.11 -1.46
C TYR A 71 -15.72 -2.96 -0.20
N THR A 72 -16.79 -3.73 0.00
CA THR A 72 -16.92 -4.70 1.10
C THR A 72 -17.12 -6.12 0.57
N LEU A 73 -16.30 -7.06 1.06
CA LEU A 73 -16.47 -8.47 0.77
C LEU A 73 -17.78 -9.01 1.38
N PRO A 74 -18.50 -9.92 0.68
CA PRO A 74 -19.63 -10.67 1.21
C PRO A 74 -19.36 -11.22 2.60
N THR A 75 -20.36 -11.21 3.48
CA THR A 75 -20.18 -11.58 4.89
C THR A 75 -19.55 -12.97 5.04
N TYR A 76 -18.40 -13.00 5.70
CA TYR A 76 -17.58 -14.20 5.92
C TYR A 76 -17.07 -14.35 7.35
N ILE A 77 -17.37 -13.38 8.22
CA ILE A 77 -17.00 -13.31 9.64
C ILE A 77 -18.29 -13.38 10.46
N THR A 78 -18.32 -14.18 11.53
CA THR A 78 -19.51 -14.31 12.37
C THR A 78 -19.64 -13.14 13.35
N ASP A 79 -20.86 -12.86 13.83
CA ASP A 79 -21.08 -11.81 14.85
C ASP A 79 -20.28 -12.06 16.13
N GLU A 80 -20.06 -13.33 16.51
CA GLU A 80 -19.23 -13.71 17.65
C GLU A 80 -17.76 -13.38 17.42
N GLU A 81 -17.24 -13.60 16.21
CA GLU A 81 -15.87 -13.24 15.83
C GLU A 81 -15.68 -11.73 15.74
N ILE A 82 -16.69 -11.01 15.22
CA ILE A 82 -16.73 -9.54 15.24
C ILE A 82 -16.78 -9.05 16.68
N ALA A 83 -17.65 -9.59 17.53
CA ALA A 83 -17.74 -9.22 18.93
C ALA A 83 -16.50 -9.64 19.75
N TRP A 84 -15.70 -10.59 19.29
CA TRP A 84 -14.40 -10.89 19.88
C TRP A 84 -13.31 -9.93 19.38
N GLY A 85 -13.35 -9.58 18.10
CA GLY A 85 -12.44 -8.61 17.48
C GLY A 85 -12.67 -7.20 18.02
N ASN A 86 -13.91 -6.70 17.98
CA ASN A 86 -14.28 -5.30 18.20
C ASN A 86 -13.91 -4.76 19.60
N PRO A 87 -14.15 -5.44 20.74
CA PRO A 87 -13.69 -5.00 22.06
C PRO A 87 -12.16 -4.97 22.20
N ASN A 88 -11.45 -5.74 21.36
CA ASN A 88 -9.99 -5.82 21.32
C ASN A 88 -9.37 -4.93 20.23
N PHE A 89 -10.15 -4.43 19.26
CA PHE A 89 -9.73 -3.55 18.16
C PHE A 89 -10.19 -2.10 18.32
N GLU A 90 -11.26 -1.84 19.08
CA GLU A 90 -11.67 -0.50 19.50
C GLU A 90 -10.68 0.05 20.51
N THR A 91 -9.56 0.56 20.04
CA THR A 91 -8.80 1.61 20.73
C THR A 91 -8.71 2.83 19.83
N GLY A 92 -9.82 3.17 19.15
CA GLY A 92 -9.98 4.42 18.40
C GLY A 92 -10.08 5.61 19.36
N GLY A 93 -9.00 5.91 20.07
CA GLY A 93 -9.01 6.86 21.20
C GLY A 93 -9.10 8.34 20.83
N TYR A 94 -8.83 8.73 19.58
CA TYR A 94 -8.72 10.15 19.22
C TYR A 94 -9.16 10.44 17.79
N PHE A 95 -9.70 11.64 17.58
CA PHE A 95 -9.97 12.27 16.27
C PHE A 95 -8.69 12.66 15.49
N ASN A 96 -7.52 12.17 15.89
CA ASN A 96 -6.22 12.56 15.33
C ASN A 96 -5.40 11.31 14.95
N MET A 97 -4.92 11.31 13.70
CA MET A 97 -3.99 10.36 13.08
C MET A 97 -2.79 9.97 13.95
N PHE A 98 -2.32 10.85 14.83
CA PHE A 98 -1.06 10.68 15.57
C PHE A 98 -1.22 10.15 17.00
N ASP A 99 -2.46 9.98 17.48
CA ASP A 99 -2.75 9.55 18.86
C ASP A 99 -3.50 8.18 18.91
N GLY A 100 -3.56 7.46 17.78
CA GLY A 100 -4.12 6.11 17.66
C GLY A 100 -3.26 5.21 16.77
N CYS A 101 -3.51 3.90 16.80
CA CYS A 101 -2.99 3.03 15.74
C CYS A 101 -3.56 3.47 14.40
N PHE A 102 -2.73 3.45 13.37
CA PHE A 102 -3.16 3.61 12.00
C PHE A 102 -4.26 2.58 11.72
N ASN A 103 -5.50 3.04 11.62
CA ASN A 103 -6.62 2.18 11.29
C ASN A 103 -6.89 2.29 9.78
N LEU A 104 -5.87 1.95 8.98
CA LEU A 104 -5.81 2.32 7.56
C LEU A 104 -6.62 1.40 6.64
N GLY A 105 -7.09 0.25 7.12
CA GLY A 105 -7.74 -0.73 6.24
C GLY A 105 -8.70 -1.69 6.92
N GLN A 106 -9.24 -1.34 8.10
CA GLN A 106 -10.31 -2.14 8.69
C GLN A 106 -11.52 -2.17 7.78
N ASP A 107 -11.97 -3.39 7.44
CA ASP A 107 -13.39 -3.56 7.25
C ASP A 107 -14.07 -3.11 8.55
N GLU A 108 -15.26 -2.53 8.46
CA GLU A 108 -16.08 -2.09 9.60
C GLU A 108 -16.34 -3.18 10.66
N ARG A 109 -15.89 -4.41 10.40
CA ARG A 109 -16.01 -5.62 11.21
C ARG A 109 -14.73 -5.92 12.01
N GLY A 110 -13.69 -5.06 11.92
CA GLY A 110 -12.49 -5.08 12.77
C GLY A 110 -11.31 -5.90 12.24
N PHE A 111 -11.38 -6.45 11.02
CA PHE A 111 -10.36 -7.35 10.46
C PHE A 111 -9.63 -6.73 9.27
N GLY A 112 -8.96 -5.61 9.51
CA GLY A 112 -8.18 -4.88 8.50
C GLY A 112 -6.73 -5.31 8.35
N LEU A 113 -6.20 -5.08 7.16
CA LEU A 113 -4.76 -5.06 6.92
C LEU A 113 -4.23 -3.67 7.26
N ASN A 114 -3.09 -3.63 7.95
CA ASN A 114 -2.34 -2.41 8.21
C ASN A 114 -0.90 -2.58 7.72
N ASP A 115 -0.78 -2.99 6.46
CA ASP A 115 0.48 -3.18 5.79
C ASP A 115 0.43 -2.46 4.44
N SER A 116 1.56 -1.89 4.05
CA SER A 116 1.78 -1.26 2.75
C SER A 116 2.81 -2.07 1.97
N SER A 117 2.76 -3.39 2.08
CA SER A 117 3.77 -4.25 1.44
C SER A 117 3.72 -4.09 -0.09
N ILE A 118 4.87 -4.23 -0.74
CA ILE A 118 4.94 -4.14 -2.20
C ILE A 118 4.85 -5.56 -2.76
N PRO A 119 3.82 -5.91 -3.54
CA PRO A 119 3.77 -7.20 -4.23
C PRO A 119 5.02 -7.44 -5.07
N ALA A 120 5.43 -8.69 -5.23
CA ALA A 120 6.54 -9.10 -6.08
C ALA A 120 6.14 -9.05 -7.57
N TYR A 121 5.69 -7.89 -8.07
CA TYR A 121 5.28 -7.69 -9.46
C TYR A 121 6.35 -8.15 -10.46
N TYR A 122 7.64 -7.93 -10.16
CA TYR A 122 8.77 -8.39 -10.97
C TYR A 122 8.85 -9.92 -11.13
N LYS A 123 8.26 -10.69 -10.21
CA LYS A 123 8.17 -12.16 -10.25
C LYS A 123 6.82 -12.61 -10.79
N VAL A 124 5.73 -12.06 -10.26
CA VAL A 124 4.38 -12.52 -10.57
C VAL A 124 3.96 -12.16 -11.99
N VAL A 125 4.29 -10.95 -12.47
CA VAL A 125 3.88 -10.51 -13.81
C VAL A 125 4.51 -11.40 -14.89
N PRO A 126 5.83 -11.66 -14.91
CA PRO A 126 6.40 -12.58 -15.90
C PRO A 126 5.98 -14.05 -15.71
N MET A 127 5.60 -14.46 -14.49
CA MET A 127 5.13 -15.81 -14.21
C MET A 127 3.69 -16.05 -14.69
N GLY A 128 2.80 -15.07 -14.49
CA GLY A 128 1.36 -15.20 -14.70
C GLY A 128 0.64 -15.98 -13.58
N LEU A 129 -0.64 -15.66 -13.37
CA LEU A 129 -1.48 -16.31 -12.35
C LEU A 129 -1.66 -17.83 -12.58
N PRO A 130 -1.77 -18.35 -13.83
CA PRO A 130 -1.92 -19.79 -14.04
C PRO A 130 -0.73 -20.62 -13.50
N ALA A 131 0.50 -20.12 -13.69
CA ALA A 131 1.69 -20.79 -13.17
C ALA A 131 1.78 -20.69 -11.64
N LEU A 132 1.38 -19.55 -11.05
CA LEU A 132 1.25 -19.40 -9.60
C LEU A 132 0.27 -20.43 -9.01
N ILE A 133 -0.90 -20.59 -9.63
CA ILE A 133 -1.90 -21.58 -9.21
C ILE A 133 -1.35 -23.01 -9.32
N ALA A 134 -0.59 -23.30 -10.39
CA ALA A 134 0.04 -24.60 -10.58
C ALA A 134 1.09 -24.90 -9.49
N ASP A 135 1.93 -23.92 -9.13
CA ASP A 135 2.90 -24.05 -8.03
C ASP A 135 2.18 -24.30 -6.69
N ALA A 136 1.12 -23.53 -6.38
CA ALA A 136 0.32 -23.73 -5.18
C ALA A 136 -0.34 -25.12 -5.12
N LYS A 137 -0.83 -25.65 -6.26
CA LYS A 137 -1.38 -27.01 -6.35
C LYS A 137 -0.32 -28.08 -6.10
N ALA A 138 0.85 -27.96 -6.73
CA ALA A 138 1.96 -28.91 -6.53
C ALA A 138 2.41 -28.93 -5.05
N ARG A 139 2.48 -27.75 -4.41
CA ARG A 139 2.81 -27.63 -2.98
C ARG A 139 1.74 -28.18 -2.06
N LEU A 140 0.46 -28.01 -2.41
CA LEU A 140 -0.66 -28.60 -1.69
C LEU A 140 -0.61 -30.13 -1.72
N GLU A 141 -0.27 -30.73 -2.86
CA GLU A 141 -0.11 -32.18 -3.01
C GLU A 141 1.12 -32.71 -2.26
N ALA A 142 2.17 -31.91 -2.14
CA ALA A 142 3.44 -32.30 -1.53
C ALA A 142 3.51 -32.13 0.00
N THR A 143 2.47 -31.57 0.64
CA THR A 143 2.47 -31.30 2.09
C THR A 143 1.40 -32.11 2.81
N ASP A 144 1.71 -32.56 4.02
CA ASP A 144 0.73 -33.16 4.95
C ASP A 144 0.31 -32.21 6.08
N ASP A 145 0.97 -31.05 6.22
CA ASP A 145 0.65 -30.03 7.20
C ASP A 145 -0.69 -29.32 6.91
N ASP A 146 -1.65 -29.42 7.83
CA ASP A 146 -3.00 -28.87 7.68
C ASP A 146 -3.05 -27.33 7.56
N ALA A 147 -2.13 -26.62 8.22
CA ALA A 147 -2.06 -25.16 8.13
C ALA A 147 -1.56 -24.75 6.74
N LYS A 148 -0.54 -25.46 6.21
CA LYS A 148 -0.08 -25.25 4.83
C LYS A 148 -1.13 -25.63 3.80
N LYS A 149 -1.84 -26.75 4.01
CA LYS A 149 -2.96 -27.15 3.14
C LYS A 149 -4.02 -26.05 3.08
N THR A 150 -4.40 -25.51 4.24
CA THR A 150 -5.35 -24.39 4.34
C THR A 150 -4.88 -23.18 3.55
N TYR A 151 -3.61 -22.79 3.70
CA TYR A 151 -3.04 -21.66 2.97
C TYR A 151 -3.02 -21.88 1.45
N TYR A 152 -2.50 -23.01 0.97
CA TYR A 152 -2.45 -23.26 -0.47
C TYR A 152 -3.85 -23.37 -1.09
N GLN A 153 -4.81 -23.96 -0.38
CA GLN A 153 -6.21 -24.01 -0.82
C GLN A 153 -6.82 -22.61 -0.95
N SER A 154 -6.60 -21.71 0.02
CA SER A 154 -7.11 -20.34 -0.07
C SER A 154 -6.46 -19.57 -1.22
N VAL A 155 -5.15 -19.73 -1.44
CA VAL A 155 -4.43 -19.16 -2.59
C VAL A 155 -5.01 -19.63 -3.92
N ILE A 156 -5.27 -20.94 -4.05
CA ILE A 156 -5.83 -21.54 -5.28
C ILE A 156 -7.23 -20.97 -5.55
N ILE A 157 -8.09 -20.88 -4.54
CA ILE A 157 -9.45 -20.32 -4.68
C ILE A 157 -9.37 -18.86 -5.15
N SER A 158 -8.64 -18.00 -4.42
CA SER A 158 -8.59 -16.57 -4.74
C SER A 158 -8.00 -16.28 -6.12
N ASN A 159 -6.92 -16.96 -6.51
CA ASN A 159 -6.31 -16.75 -7.83
C ASN A 159 -7.16 -17.36 -8.96
N SER A 160 -7.86 -18.48 -8.71
CA SER A 160 -8.82 -19.03 -9.69
C SER A 160 -10.00 -18.08 -9.91
N ALA A 161 -10.47 -17.41 -8.86
CA ALA A 161 -11.50 -16.37 -8.96
C ALA A 161 -11.03 -15.18 -9.81
N ALA A 162 -9.77 -14.76 -9.69
CA ALA A 162 -9.20 -13.73 -10.55
C ALA A 162 -9.27 -14.11 -12.04
N LEU A 163 -8.93 -15.37 -12.39
CA LEU A 163 -9.06 -15.86 -13.77
C LEU A 163 -10.51 -15.88 -14.26
N LYS A 164 -11.47 -16.25 -13.39
CA LYS A 164 -12.91 -16.17 -13.71
C LYS A 164 -13.33 -14.73 -14.00
N LEU A 165 -12.86 -13.74 -13.24
CA LEU A 165 -13.15 -12.33 -13.51
C LEU A 165 -12.54 -11.88 -14.84
N MET A 166 -11.30 -12.29 -15.16
CA MET A 166 -10.69 -11.99 -16.47
C MET A 166 -11.57 -12.51 -17.62
N LYS A 167 -12.14 -13.72 -17.46
CA LYS A 167 -13.09 -14.28 -18.44
C LYS A 167 -14.36 -13.45 -18.59
N ARG A 168 -14.88 -12.88 -17.50
CA ARG A 168 -16.04 -11.97 -17.54
C ARG A 168 -15.71 -10.70 -18.34
N TYR A 169 -14.52 -10.13 -18.12
CA TYR A 169 -14.04 -8.97 -18.89
C TYR A 169 -13.76 -9.30 -20.36
N GLU A 170 -13.20 -10.48 -20.65
CA GLU A 170 -13.05 -10.96 -22.04
C GLU A 170 -14.41 -10.96 -22.75
N HIS A 171 -15.44 -11.52 -22.12
CA HIS A 171 -16.78 -11.57 -22.72
C HIS A 171 -17.37 -10.17 -22.95
N LEU A 172 -17.23 -9.27 -21.97
CA LEU A 172 -17.68 -7.88 -22.10
C LEU A 172 -16.98 -7.17 -23.27
N MET A 173 -15.66 -7.33 -23.40
CA MET A 173 -14.89 -6.73 -24.49
C MET A 173 -15.32 -7.27 -25.85
N ARG A 174 -15.54 -8.59 -25.98
CA ARG A 174 -16.06 -9.19 -27.23
C ARG A 174 -17.46 -8.66 -27.57
N GLN A 175 -18.35 -8.57 -26.58
CA GLN A 175 -19.68 -8.02 -26.79
C GLN A 175 -19.62 -6.56 -27.27
N GLN A 176 -18.85 -5.71 -26.60
CA GLN A 176 -18.71 -4.30 -27.02
C GLN A 176 -18.05 -4.18 -28.40
N ALA A 177 -17.15 -5.09 -28.77
CA ALA A 177 -16.56 -5.12 -30.11
C ALA A 177 -17.60 -5.43 -31.20
N GLU A 178 -18.54 -6.34 -30.93
CA GLU A 178 -19.64 -6.67 -31.84
C GLU A 178 -20.63 -5.51 -32.01
N GLU A 179 -20.86 -4.74 -30.93
CA GLU A 179 -21.76 -3.58 -30.90
C GLU A 179 -21.11 -2.30 -31.46
N SER A 180 -19.78 -2.25 -31.56
CA SER A 180 -19.06 -1.06 -32.00
C SER A 180 -19.12 -0.85 -33.52
N SER A 181 -19.50 0.36 -33.93
CA SER A 181 -19.48 0.81 -35.32
C SER A 181 -18.15 1.46 -35.74
N ASP A 182 -17.30 1.82 -34.77
CA ASP A 182 -15.95 2.34 -35.01
C ASP A 182 -14.97 1.17 -35.18
N ILE A 183 -14.37 1.07 -36.36
CA ILE A 183 -13.47 -0.02 -36.70
C ILE A 183 -12.21 -0.04 -35.83
N THR A 184 -11.68 1.13 -35.46
CA THR A 184 -10.50 1.25 -34.62
C THR A 184 -10.84 0.78 -33.21
N ARG A 185 -11.96 1.25 -32.65
CA ARG A 185 -12.40 0.82 -31.32
C ARG A 185 -12.71 -0.67 -31.29
N LYS A 186 -13.33 -1.21 -32.35
CA LYS A 186 -13.58 -2.64 -32.49
C LYS A 186 -12.29 -3.46 -32.42
N THR A 187 -11.28 -3.10 -33.22
CA THR A 187 -9.98 -3.81 -33.21
C THR A 187 -9.29 -3.74 -31.85
N GLU A 188 -9.38 -2.60 -31.16
CA GLU A 188 -8.87 -2.49 -29.78
C GLU A 188 -9.58 -3.42 -28.82
N LEU A 189 -10.92 -3.46 -28.85
CA LEU A 189 -11.72 -4.31 -27.98
C LEU A 189 -11.47 -5.80 -28.24
N GLU A 190 -11.31 -6.20 -29.50
CA GLU A 190 -10.91 -7.56 -29.89
C GLU A 190 -9.52 -7.90 -29.33
N GLN A 191 -8.56 -6.98 -29.46
CA GLN A 191 -7.21 -7.17 -28.91
C GLN A 191 -7.20 -7.22 -27.38
N MET A 192 -7.99 -6.39 -26.70
CA MET A 192 -8.15 -6.41 -25.24
C MET A 192 -8.77 -7.73 -24.78
N ALA A 193 -9.77 -8.24 -25.49
CA ALA A 193 -10.36 -9.55 -25.21
C ALA A 193 -9.32 -10.68 -25.36
N ASP A 194 -8.49 -10.62 -26.41
CA ASP A 194 -7.43 -11.60 -26.63
C ASP A 194 -6.31 -11.49 -25.58
N ASN A 195 -6.01 -10.29 -25.09
CA ASN A 195 -5.13 -10.08 -23.94
C ASN A 195 -5.69 -10.75 -22.68
N MET A 196 -6.97 -10.53 -22.35
CA MET A 196 -7.64 -11.20 -21.22
C MET A 196 -7.65 -12.72 -21.36
N LYS A 197 -7.83 -13.23 -22.57
CA LYS A 197 -7.78 -14.67 -22.87
C LYS A 197 -6.38 -15.25 -22.65
N GLN A 198 -5.34 -14.56 -23.10
CA GLN A 198 -3.95 -14.99 -22.90
C GLN A 198 -3.60 -15.06 -21.40
N LEU A 199 -3.99 -14.05 -20.62
CA LEU A 199 -3.72 -14.00 -19.17
C LEU A 199 -4.46 -15.09 -18.37
N GLN A 200 -5.54 -15.66 -18.90
CA GLN A 200 -6.22 -16.81 -18.31
C GLN A 200 -5.44 -18.13 -18.45
N ILE A 201 -4.56 -18.24 -19.44
CA ILE A 201 -3.89 -19.50 -19.79
C ILE A 201 -2.37 -19.48 -19.61
N GLY A 202 -1.75 -18.31 -19.47
CA GLY A 202 -0.32 -18.22 -19.23
C GLY A 202 0.18 -16.82 -18.89
N ALA A 203 1.50 -16.66 -18.96
CA ALA A 203 2.19 -15.40 -18.75
C ALA A 203 1.86 -14.37 -19.86
N PRO A 204 1.95 -13.06 -19.55
CA PRO A 204 1.94 -12.02 -20.57
C PRO A 204 3.10 -12.23 -21.55
N GLN A 205 2.83 -11.99 -22.82
CA GLN A 205 3.81 -12.08 -23.92
C GLN A 205 4.12 -10.71 -24.51
N THR A 206 3.25 -9.72 -24.26
CA THR A 206 3.36 -8.36 -24.77
C THR A 206 3.32 -7.34 -23.63
N TYR A 207 3.80 -6.13 -23.89
CA TYR A 207 3.73 -4.99 -23.00
C TYR A 207 2.29 -4.70 -22.58
N TRP A 208 1.34 -4.72 -23.52
CA TRP A 208 -0.07 -4.48 -23.21
C TRP A 208 -0.62 -5.54 -22.24
N GLN A 209 -0.27 -6.81 -22.43
CA GLN A 209 -0.67 -7.89 -21.52
C GLN A 209 -0.02 -7.73 -20.12
N ALA A 210 1.23 -7.30 -20.06
CA ALA A 210 1.93 -7.08 -18.79
C ALA A 210 1.28 -5.94 -17.99
N VAL A 211 1.01 -4.79 -18.64
CA VAL A 211 0.30 -3.66 -18.02
C VAL A 211 -1.10 -4.06 -17.56
N GLN A 212 -1.84 -4.80 -18.41
CA GLN A 212 -3.16 -5.31 -18.08
C GLN A 212 -3.14 -6.21 -16.84
N LEU A 213 -2.18 -7.14 -16.75
CA LEU A 213 -2.03 -8.03 -15.61
C LEU A 213 -1.64 -7.27 -14.33
N MET A 214 -0.71 -6.32 -14.44
CA MET A 214 -0.32 -5.45 -13.31
C MET A 214 -1.53 -4.73 -12.72
N TYR A 215 -2.35 -4.09 -13.57
CA TYR A 215 -3.57 -3.43 -13.11
C TYR A 215 -4.56 -4.41 -12.49
N PHE A 216 -4.73 -5.58 -13.11
CA PHE A 216 -5.65 -6.60 -12.60
C PHE A 216 -5.26 -7.08 -11.20
N ILE A 217 -3.97 -7.34 -10.97
CA ILE A 217 -3.46 -7.67 -9.63
C ILE A 217 -3.71 -6.50 -8.66
N GLN A 218 -3.42 -5.27 -9.08
CA GLN A 218 -3.56 -4.07 -8.24
C GLN A 218 -4.98 -3.91 -7.67
N PHE A 219 -6.01 -3.83 -8.52
CA PHE A 219 -7.37 -3.58 -8.02
C PHE A 219 -7.94 -4.81 -7.29
N LEU A 220 -7.47 -6.02 -7.60
CA LEU A 220 -7.88 -7.23 -6.90
C LEU A 220 -7.33 -7.30 -5.47
N ILE A 221 -6.09 -6.88 -5.24
CA ILE A 221 -5.55 -6.73 -3.88
C ILE A 221 -6.45 -5.79 -3.07
N TRP A 222 -6.82 -4.67 -3.67
CA TRP A 222 -7.75 -3.71 -3.05
C TRP A 222 -9.16 -4.26 -2.82
N THR A 223 -9.60 -5.17 -3.67
CA THR A 223 -10.91 -5.84 -3.53
C THR A 223 -10.87 -6.87 -2.39
N GLU A 224 -9.71 -7.51 -2.14
CA GLU A 224 -9.51 -8.41 -1.00
C GLU A 224 -9.40 -7.67 0.35
N GLY A 225 -9.18 -6.34 0.30
CA GLY A 225 -9.02 -5.48 1.48
C GLY A 225 -7.60 -4.98 1.72
N GLY A 226 -6.71 -5.08 0.73
CA GLY A 226 -5.42 -4.38 0.74
C GLY A 226 -5.58 -2.87 0.62
N TYR A 227 -4.65 -2.13 1.22
CA TYR A 227 -4.65 -0.66 1.26
C TYR A 227 -3.22 -0.12 1.15
N LEU A 228 -3.05 1.09 0.60
CA LEU A 228 -1.74 1.70 0.28
C LEU A 228 -0.78 0.77 -0.49
N ILE A 229 -1.26 0.20 -1.61
CA ILE A 229 -0.51 -0.82 -2.35
C ILE A 229 0.37 -0.18 -3.44
N PRO A 230 1.70 -0.21 -3.30
CA PRO A 230 2.64 0.35 -4.28
C PRO A 230 2.94 -0.70 -5.36
N LEU A 231 3.34 -0.23 -6.54
CA LEU A 231 3.58 -1.09 -7.71
C LEU A 231 5.08 -1.36 -7.97
N GLY A 232 5.93 -1.09 -6.98
CA GLY A 232 7.36 -1.41 -7.02
C GLY A 232 8.12 -0.69 -8.13
N ARG A 233 9.23 -1.28 -8.58
CA ARG A 233 10.08 -0.75 -9.66
C ARG A 233 9.46 -0.94 -11.04
N THR A 234 8.38 -0.20 -11.30
CA THR A 234 7.52 -0.38 -12.48
C THR A 234 8.26 -0.21 -13.80
N ASP A 235 9.25 0.69 -13.85
CA ASP A 235 10.10 0.85 -15.03
C ASP A 235 10.87 -0.44 -15.34
N GLN A 236 11.46 -1.08 -14.34
CA GLN A 236 12.20 -2.33 -14.49
C GLN A 236 11.28 -3.52 -14.80
N ILE A 237 10.06 -3.54 -14.25
CA ILE A 237 9.07 -4.60 -14.49
C ILE A 237 8.56 -4.57 -15.93
N LEU A 238 8.25 -3.38 -16.46
CA LEU A 238 7.63 -3.22 -17.76
C LEU A 238 8.62 -3.14 -18.92
N TYR A 239 9.84 -2.66 -18.68
CA TYR A 239 10.83 -2.41 -19.73
C TYR A 239 11.16 -3.63 -20.60
N PRO A 240 11.32 -4.87 -20.07
CA PRO A 240 11.57 -6.03 -20.92
C PRO A 240 10.47 -6.31 -21.95
N PHE A 241 9.20 -6.15 -21.56
CA PHE A 241 8.06 -6.34 -22.46
C PHE A 241 7.96 -5.20 -23.48
N TYR A 242 8.12 -3.95 -23.02
CA TYR A 242 8.14 -2.78 -23.89
C TYR A 242 9.21 -2.90 -24.97
N LYS A 243 10.45 -3.23 -24.56
CA LYS A 243 11.57 -3.36 -25.47
C LYS A 243 11.36 -4.48 -26.48
N ASN A 244 10.90 -5.65 -26.04
CA ASN A 244 10.62 -6.78 -26.93
C ASN A 244 9.60 -6.40 -28.02
N ASP A 245 8.51 -5.75 -27.64
CA ASP A 245 7.45 -5.41 -28.58
C ASP A 245 7.87 -4.30 -29.55
N LEU A 246 8.67 -3.34 -29.07
CA LEU A 246 9.25 -2.29 -29.92
C LEU A 246 10.22 -2.89 -30.94
N ASP A 247 11.16 -3.73 -30.49
CA ASP A 247 12.15 -4.39 -31.35
C ASP A 247 11.49 -5.35 -32.37
N SER A 248 10.37 -5.96 -31.98
CA SER A 248 9.59 -6.90 -32.83
C SER A 248 8.55 -6.21 -33.72
N GLY A 249 8.36 -4.88 -33.59
CA GLY A 249 7.36 -4.13 -34.34
C GLY A 249 5.90 -4.47 -33.99
N ILE A 250 5.66 -5.09 -32.82
CA ILE A 250 4.32 -5.39 -32.29
C ILE A 250 3.61 -4.09 -31.92
N LEU A 251 4.37 -3.13 -31.38
CA LEU A 251 3.87 -1.81 -31.01
C LEU A 251 4.93 -0.73 -31.29
N ASN A 252 4.49 0.52 -31.39
CA ASN A 252 5.38 1.68 -31.46
C ASN A 252 5.39 2.44 -30.12
N ARG A 253 6.36 3.34 -29.97
CA ARG A 253 6.55 4.12 -28.74
C ARG A 253 5.32 4.96 -28.40
N GLU A 254 4.65 5.54 -29.40
CA GLU A 254 3.48 6.40 -29.22
C GLU A 254 2.32 5.63 -28.60
N PHE A 255 2.02 4.44 -29.10
CA PHE A 255 0.95 3.60 -28.55
C PHE A 255 1.35 2.98 -27.20
N ALA A 256 2.63 2.66 -26.99
CA ALA A 256 3.13 2.27 -25.66
C ALA A 256 2.87 3.35 -24.60
N MET A 257 3.12 4.61 -24.97
CA MET A 257 2.86 5.76 -24.11
C MET A 257 1.36 5.88 -23.83
N GLU A 258 0.51 5.75 -24.84
CA GLU A 258 -0.94 5.83 -24.65
C GLU A 258 -1.47 4.72 -23.72
N ILE A 259 -0.93 3.50 -23.81
CA ILE A 259 -1.23 2.40 -22.87
C ILE A 259 -0.78 2.75 -21.45
N LEU A 260 0.42 3.32 -21.29
CA LEU A 260 0.94 3.75 -19.98
C LEU A 260 0.06 4.85 -19.36
N GLU A 261 -0.32 5.85 -20.15
CA GLU A 261 -1.22 6.93 -19.73
C GLU A 261 -2.61 6.37 -19.36
N ALA A 262 -3.16 5.43 -20.14
CA ALA A 262 -4.43 4.78 -19.82
C ALA A 262 -4.35 3.96 -18.52
N PHE A 263 -3.23 3.27 -18.27
CA PHE A 263 -2.98 2.59 -17.01
C PHE A 263 -2.94 3.56 -15.82
N PHE A 264 -2.25 4.69 -15.95
CA PHE A 264 -2.22 5.70 -14.90
C PHE A 264 -3.61 6.30 -14.65
N MET A 265 -4.43 6.50 -15.69
CA MET A 265 -5.83 6.89 -15.50
C MET A 265 -6.59 5.88 -14.66
N LYS A 266 -6.44 4.58 -14.95
CA LYS A 266 -7.08 3.49 -14.21
C LYS A 266 -6.67 3.44 -12.74
N LEU A 267 -5.40 3.72 -12.42
CA LEU A 267 -4.96 3.82 -11.03
C LEU A 267 -5.67 4.97 -10.29
N ASN A 268 -5.94 6.09 -10.96
CA ASN A 268 -6.65 7.20 -10.33
C ASN A 268 -8.13 6.92 -10.04
N TYR A 269 -8.72 5.84 -10.56
CA TYR A 269 -10.15 5.54 -10.37
C TYR A 269 -10.49 5.25 -8.91
N GLU A 270 -9.51 5.00 -8.06
CA GLU A 270 -9.73 4.82 -6.62
C GLU A 270 -9.60 6.10 -5.81
N VAL A 271 -9.12 7.20 -6.41
CA VAL A 271 -8.96 8.48 -5.72
C VAL A 271 -10.33 9.05 -5.38
N ASP A 272 -10.66 9.11 -4.09
CA ASP A 272 -11.86 9.79 -3.64
C ASP A 272 -11.61 11.28 -3.45
N ARG A 273 -12.32 12.08 -4.24
CA ARG A 273 -12.22 13.54 -4.29
C ARG A 273 -13.32 14.25 -3.50
N THR A 274 -14.30 13.51 -2.96
CA THR A 274 -15.55 14.05 -2.43
C THR A 274 -15.61 14.19 -0.91
N HIS A 275 -14.68 13.58 -0.17
CA HIS A 275 -14.65 13.63 1.29
C HIS A 275 -13.82 14.83 1.82
N GLY A 276 -14.37 16.04 1.66
CA GLY A 276 -13.80 17.31 2.13
C GLY A 276 -13.90 17.57 3.64
N GLY A 277 -13.54 16.60 4.49
CA GLY A 277 -13.41 16.77 5.94
C GLY A 277 -11.94 16.73 6.36
N ALA A 278 -11.50 17.71 7.15
CA ALA A 278 -10.12 17.90 7.59
C ALA A 278 -9.41 16.58 7.99
N ILE A 279 -8.23 16.35 7.38
CA ILE A 279 -7.28 15.28 7.70
C ILE A 279 -7.93 13.88 7.72
N LYS A 280 -8.49 13.46 6.59
CA LYS A 280 -8.57 12.03 6.27
C LYS A 280 -7.64 11.75 5.10
N ILE A 281 -6.75 10.76 5.25
CA ILE A 281 -5.89 10.18 4.19
C ILE A 281 -6.75 9.59 3.03
N ASN A 282 -8.06 9.80 3.00
CA ASN A 282 -8.99 9.20 2.06
C ASN A 282 -8.79 9.62 0.58
N SER A 283 -8.00 10.67 0.29
CA SER A 283 -7.57 10.98 -1.08
C SER A 283 -6.21 10.36 -1.44
N ASP A 284 -5.55 9.70 -0.50
CA ASP A 284 -4.31 8.98 -0.69
C ASP A 284 -4.59 7.49 -0.83
N THR A 285 -4.37 6.99 -2.03
CA THR A 285 -4.51 5.57 -2.37
C THR A 285 -3.27 4.76 -2.00
N GLY A 286 -2.15 5.42 -1.68
CA GLY A 286 -0.82 4.83 -1.53
C GLY A 286 -0.31 4.15 -2.81
N GLN A 287 -0.95 4.39 -3.95
CA GLN A 287 -0.49 3.88 -5.22
C GLN A 287 0.69 4.72 -5.69
N SER A 288 1.86 4.14 -5.57
CA SER A 288 3.09 4.74 -6.04
C SER A 288 3.91 3.77 -6.86
N ILE A 289 4.79 4.33 -7.69
CA ILE A 289 5.77 3.60 -8.48
C ILE A 289 7.15 4.09 -8.10
N THR A 290 8.09 3.16 -8.00
CA THR A 290 9.52 3.48 -7.92
C THR A 290 10.12 3.36 -9.33
N ILE A 291 11.02 4.27 -9.68
CA ILE A 291 11.75 4.26 -10.96
C ILE A 291 13.22 4.64 -10.76
N GLY A 292 14.08 4.35 -11.73
CA GLY A 292 15.50 4.69 -11.69
C GLY A 292 16.28 3.84 -10.70
N GLY A 293 17.29 4.43 -10.05
CA GLY A 293 18.19 3.77 -9.11
C GLY A 293 19.25 2.91 -9.79
N VAL A 294 19.71 1.87 -9.09
CA VAL A 294 20.77 0.97 -9.59
C VAL A 294 20.28 -0.44 -9.92
N ASP A 295 21.01 -1.14 -10.79
CA ASP A 295 20.79 -2.55 -11.10
C ASP A 295 21.15 -3.40 -9.87
N PRO A 296 20.27 -4.33 -9.44
CA PRO A 296 20.51 -5.15 -8.27
C PRO A 296 21.82 -5.95 -8.30
N LYS A 297 22.24 -6.43 -9.47
CA LYS A 297 23.39 -7.31 -9.64
C LYS A 297 24.68 -6.53 -9.79
N THR A 298 24.70 -5.53 -10.69
CA THR A 298 25.92 -4.79 -11.02
C THR A 298 26.14 -3.59 -10.11
N GLY A 299 25.06 -2.90 -9.70
CA GLY A 299 25.12 -1.62 -9.02
C GLY A 299 25.30 -0.41 -9.96
N GLU A 300 25.25 -0.62 -11.27
CA GLU A 300 25.26 0.45 -12.28
C GLU A 300 23.89 1.14 -12.36
N ASP A 301 23.81 2.31 -12.98
CA ASP A 301 22.53 3.00 -13.22
C ASP A 301 21.53 2.10 -13.96
N ALA A 302 20.29 2.06 -13.46
CA ALA A 302 19.20 1.26 -14.03
C ALA A 302 18.18 2.10 -14.81
N SER A 303 18.43 3.40 -15.03
CA SER A 303 17.53 4.24 -15.79
C SER A 303 17.44 3.75 -17.23
N ASN A 304 16.23 3.63 -17.75
CA ASN A 304 15.98 3.15 -19.11
C ASN A 304 14.89 3.98 -19.79
N GLU A 305 14.50 3.62 -21.01
CA GLU A 305 13.48 4.38 -21.75
C GLU A 305 12.13 4.42 -21.03
N MET A 306 11.75 3.36 -20.32
CA MET A 306 10.53 3.34 -19.50
C MET A 306 10.60 4.33 -18.34
N THR A 307 11.77 4.51 -17.72
CA THR A 307 12.01 5.55 -16.69
C THR A 307 11.67 6.93 -17.25
N MET A 308 12.16 7.26 -18.45
CA MET A 308 11.88 8.54 -19.10
C MET A 308 10.41 8.66 -19.54
N MET A 309 9.83 7.60 -20.09
CA MET A 309 8.42 7.58 -20.50
C MET A 309 7.48 7.82 -19.33
N ILE A 310 7.76 7.25 -18.16
CA ILE A 310 6.97 7.47 -16.94
C ILE A 310 7.04 8.94 -16.51
N LEU A 311 8.22 9.56 -16.54
CA LEU A 311 8.37 10.98 -16.22
C LEU A 311 7.63 11.88 -17.23
N ASP A 312 7.70 11.55 -18.52
CA ASP A 312 6.96 12.24 -19.59
C ASP A 312 5.44 12.12 -19.36
N ALA A 313 4.92 10.91 -19.13
CA ALA A 313 3.50 10.68 -18.87
C ALA A 313 3.00 11.50 -17.67
N LYS A 314 3.79 11.58 -16.59
CA LYS A 314 3.41 12.39 -15.42
C LYS A 314 3.47 13.90 -15.67
N CYS A 315 4.38 14.38 -16.52
CA CYS A 315 4.41 15.79 -16.96
C CYS A 315 3.16 16.16 -17.77
N ASP A 316 2.76 15.24 -18.65
CA ASP A 316 1.64 15.38 -19.57
C ASP A 316 0.30 15.32 -18.83
N MET A 317 0.07 14.25 -18.08
CA MET A 317 -1.24 13.93 -17.51
C MET A 317 -1.60 14.78 -16.29
N ARG A 318 -0.62 15.10 -15.44
CA ARG A 318 -0.82 15.85 -14.19
C ARG A 318 -1.95 15.31 -13.31
N VAL A 319 -2.02 13.98 -13.21
CA VAL A 319 -2.92 13.25 -12.30
C VAL A 319 -2.17 12.83 -11.04
N THR A 320 -2.88 12.63 -9.93
CA THR A 320 -2.26 12.29 -8.63
C THR A 320 -1.52 10.96 -8.70
N ASP A 321 -2.23 9.89 -9.04
CA ASP A 321 -1.67 8.55 -9.06
C ASP A 321 -1.11 8.15 -10.43
N PRO A 322 -0.20 7.17 -10.49
CA PRO A 322 0.61 6.77 -9.36
C PRO A 322 1.57 7.91 -8.98
N LYS A 323 1.87 8.05 -7.69
CA LYS A 323 2.97 8.92 -7.25
C LYS A 323 4.29 8.34 -7.72
N VAL A 324 5.27 9.19 -8.02
CA VAL A 324 6.59 8.73 -8.51
C VAL A 324 7.64 8.91 -7.43
N HIS A 325 8.30 7.81 -7.08
CA HIS A 325 9.55 7.80 -6.31
C HIS A 325 10.71 7.58 -7.28
N LEU A 326 11.55 8.59 -7.46
CA LEU A 326 12.74 8.49 -8.30
C LEU A 326 13.94 8.16 -7.41
N ARG A 327 14.48 6.96 -7.59
CA ARG A 327 15.76 6.60 -6.98
C ARG A 327 16.91 7.27 -7.72
N VAL A 328 17.78 7.91 -6.95
CA VAL A 328 18.92 8.69 -7.45
C VAL A 328 20.20 8.29 -6.72
N HIS A 329 21.31 8.35 -7.44
CA HIS A 329 22.66 8.08 -6.95
C HIS A 329 23.65 9.04 -7.62
N SER A 330 24.89 9.04 -7.14
CA SER A 330 25.98 9.86 -7.67
C SER A 330 26.25 9.70 -9.18
N GLY A 331 25.84 8.59 -9.80
CA GLY A 331 25.95 8.33 -11.23
C GLY A 331 24.65 8.53 -12.03
N THR A 332 23.57 9.06 -11.44
CA THR A 332 22.30 9.24 -12.16
C THR A 332 22.48 10.19 -13.36
N PRO A 333 22.02 9.82 -14.58
CA PRO A 333 22.18 10.64 -15.78
C PRO A 333 21.55 12.03 -15.67
N GLU A 334 22.22 13.04 -16.24
CA GLU A 334 21.77 14.45 -16.21
C GLU A 334 20.36 14.63 -16.82
N ALA A 335 20.05 13.92 -17.91
CA ALA A 335 18.72 13.99 -18.54
C ALA A 335 17.58 13.55 -17.60
N ILE A 336 17.84 12.60 -16.69
CA ILE A 336 16.86 12.17 -15.68
C ILE A 336 16.64 13.27 -14.65
N TRP A 337 17.72 13.92 -14.19
CA TRP A 337 17.65 15.08 -13.30
C TRP A 337 16.86 16.23 -13.90
N GLU A 338 17.17 16.60 -15.15
CA GLU A 338 16.49 17.69 -15.86
C GLU A 338 14.98 17.41 -15.99
N LYS A 339 14.62 16.19 -16.39
CA LYS A 339 13.22 15.79 -16.53
C LYS A 339 12.49 15.78 -15.18
N ALA A 340 13.11 15.22 -14.15
CA ALA A 340 12.55 15.16 -12.80
C ALA A 340 12.34 16.57 -12.20
N ALA A 341 13.32 17.46 -12.39
CA ALA A 341 13.23 18.86 -11.97
C ALA A 341 12.11 19.60 -12.73
N TYR A 342 11.97 19.35 -14.03
CA TYR A 342 10.86 19.89 -14.81
C TYR A 342 9.51 19.41 -14.28
N LEU A 343 9.34 18.11 -14.01
CA LEU A 343 8.11 17.57 -13.42
C LEU A 343 7.78 18.23 -12.07
N ASN A 344 8.77 18.38 -11.18
CA ASN A 344 8.59 19.09 -9.92
C ASN A 344 8.19 20.57 -10.11
N SER A 345 8.74 21.25 -11.13
CA SER A 345 8.37 22.64 -11.45
C SER A 345 6.90 22.81 -11.88
N LEU A 346 6.22 21.72 -12.28
CA LEU A 346 4.80 21.72 -12.61
C LEU A 346 3.89 21.71 -11.36
N GLY A 347 4.45 21.57 -10.15
CA GLY A 347 3.71 21.70 -8.89
C GLY A 347 2.96 20.44 -8.44
N MET A 348 3.32 19.26 -8.95
CA MET A 348 2.66 17.99 -8.61
C MET A 348 3.08 17.41 -7.25
N GLY A 349 4.20 17.86 -6.68
CA GLY A 349 4.78 17.34 -5.43
C GLY A 349 5.58 16.04 -5.58
N PHE A 350 5.75 15.54 -6.81
CA PHE A 350 6.59 14.41 -7.17
C PHE A 350 7.32 14.70 -8.50
N PRO A 351 8.44 14.02 -8.82
CA PRO A 351 8.98 12.86 -8.13
C PRO A 351 9.56 13.21 -6.75
N THR A 352 9.40 12.31 -5.78
CA THR A 352 10.28 12.31 -4.60
C THR A 352 11.64 11.73 -5.00
N TYR A 353 12.69 12.13 -4.28
CA TYR A 353 14.05 11.70 -4.58
C TYR A 353 14.55 10.79 -3.47
N GLU A 354 14.85 9.55 -3.81
CA GLU A 354 15.35 8.54 -2.88
C GLU A 354 16.85 8.34 -3.12
N ASN A 355 17.68 8.70 -2.13
CA ASN A 355 19.13 8.68 -2.27
C ASN A 355 19.73 7.30 -2.01
N ASP A 356 20.01 6.55 -3.08
CA ASP A 356 20.63 5.22 -3.04
C ASP A 356 21.98 5.22 -2.29
N ASP A 357 22.77 6.30 -2.39
CA ASP A 357 24.08 6.42 -1.72
C ASP A 357 23.96 6.48 -0.20
N ALA A 358 22.77 6.76 0.34
CA ALA A 358 22.47 6.74 1.77
C ALA A 358 21.60 5.54 2.17
N ILE A 359 20.59 5.22 1.37
CA ILE A 359 19.59 4.18 1.67
C ILE A 359 20.19 2.79 1.57
N ILE A 360 20.99 2.50 0.54
CA ILE A 360 21.60 1.16 0.38
C ILE A 360 22.55 0.85 1.55
N PRO A 361 23.47 1.74 1.97
CA PRO A 361 24.26 1.52 3.18
C PRO A 361 23.42 1.33 4.45
N ALA A 362 22.28 2.03 4.57
CA ALA A 362 21.38 1.87 5.71
C ALA A 362 20.77 0.45 5.75
N PHE A 363 20.29 -0.07 4.61
CA PHE A 363 19.87 -1.48 4.53
C PHE A 363 21.03 -2.42 4.85
N MET A 364 22.23 -2.17 4.32
CA MET A 364 23.40 -3.03 4.57
C MET A 364 23.90 -3.00 6.03
N SER A 365 23.39 -2.11 6.88
CA SER A 365 23.64 -2.15 8.32
C SER A 365 22.91 -3.31 9.03
N TYR A 366 21.90 -3.89 8.37
CA TYR A 366 21.14 -5.05 8.85
C TYR A 366 21.74 -6.35 8.27
N PRO A 367 22.23 -7.28 9.10
CA PRO A 367 22.96 -8.46 8.65
C PRO A 367 22.12 -9.49 7.86
N GLU A 368 20.79 -9.42 7.93
CA GLU A 368 19.86 -10.30 7.22
C GLU A 368 19.65 -9.95 5.74
N TYR A 369 19.98 -8.71 5.35
CA TYR A 369 19.79 -8.23 3.98
C TYR A 369 21.00 -8.56 3.11
N THR A 370 20.74 -8.88 1.84
CA THR A 370 21.79 -9.02 0.84
C THR A 370 21.95 -7.72 0.08
N LEU A 371 23.14 -7.46 -0.45
CA LEU A 371 23.40 -6.26 -1.26
C LEU A 371 22.49 -6.20 -2.50
N GLU A 372 22.23 -7.34 -3.14
CA GLU A 372 21.33 -7.40 -4.29
C GLU A 372 19.90 -6.97 -3.91
N HIS A 373 19.38 -7.45 -2.78
CA HIS A 373 18.06 -7.06 -2.30
C HIS A 373 18.01 -5.59 -1.84
N ALA A 374 19.06 -5.12 -1.17
CA ALA A 374 19.18 -3.73 -0.76
C ALA A 374 19.22 -2.79 -1.98
N ARG A 375 19.87 -3.19 -3.08
CA ARG A 375 19.85 -2.45 -4.36
C ARG A 375 18.52 -2.55 -5.10
N ASP A 376 17.70 -3.56 -4.80
CA ASP A 376 16.40 -3.79 -5.40
C ASP A 376 15.24 -3.17 -4.59
N TYR A 377 15.53 -2.32 -3.61
CA TYR A 377 14.48 -1.69 -2.81
C TYR A 377 13.53 -0.81 -3.65
N ALA A 378 12.32 -0.61 -3.11
CA ALA A 378 11.37 0.37 -3.61
C ALA A 378 10.73 1.12 -2.44
N ALA A 379 10.20 2.30 -2.73
CA ALA A 379 9.41 3.07 -1.77
C ALA A 379 7.98 2.52 -1.75
N SER A 380 7.46 2.35 -0.54
CA SER A 380 6.08 2.00 -0.26
C SER A 380 5.32 3.24 0.15
N GLY A 381 4.10 3.41 -0.37
CA GLY A 381 3.17 4.45 0.03
C GLY A 381 3.76 5.85 -0.08
N CYS A 382 4.12 6.42 1.08
CA CYS A 382 4.54 7.81 1.19
C CYS A 382 6.06 7.96 1.13
N TRP A 383 6.81 7.16 1.89
CA TRP A 383 8.28 7.24 1.98
C TRP A 383 8.92 6.01 2.61
N GLU A 384 8.17 4.92 2.80
CA GLU A 384 8.64 3.73 3.50
C GLU A 384 9.56 2.90 2.58
N MET A 385 10.86 2.88 2.83
CA MET A 385 11.79 2.08 2.03
C MET A 385 11.70 0.60 2.43
N THR A 386 11.40 -0.26 1.46
CA THR A 386 11.25 -1.70 1.71
C THR A 386 11.84 -2.54 0.59
N ILE A 387 12.22 -3.78 0.90
CA ILE A 387 12.71 -4.72 -0.10
C ILE A 387 11.49 -5.30 -0.83
N GLN A 388 11.19 -4.72 -2.00
CA GLN A 388 9.97 -5.01 -2.76
C GLN A 388 9.75 -6.52 -2.97
N GLY A 389 8.51 -6.96 -2.79
CA GLY A 389 8.10 -8.34 -2.93
C GLY A 389 8.60 -9.30 -1.85
N ARG A 390 9.53 -8.89 -0.97
CA ARG A 390 10.22 -9.80 -0.03
C ARG A 390 9.97 -9.45 1.43
N SER A 391 9.66 -8.19 1.70
CA SER A 391 9.38 -7.68 3.03
C SER A 391 7.87 -7.57 3.25
N LEU A 392 7.43 -8.08 4.39
CA LEU A 392 6.18 -7.62 4.97
C LEU A 392 6.47 -6.30 5.68
N ASN A 393 5.87 -5.21 5.20
CA ASN A 393 5.95 -3.92 5.88
C ASN A 393 4.75 -3.73 6.81
N ARG A 394 4.88 -4.13 8.08
CA ARG A 394 3.82 -3.91 9.08
C ARG A 394 3.91 -2.50 9.65
N ASN A 395 2.99 -1.63 9.26
CA ASN A 395 2.83 -0.34 9.91
C ASN A 395 1.99 -0.48 11.16
N VAL A 396 2.51 -0.03 12.31
CA VAL A 396 1.84 -0.25 13.59
C VAL A 396 1.20 1.00 14.18
N GLY A 397 1.40 2.18 13.59
CA GLY A 397 0.87 3.42 14.14
C GLY A 397 1.86 4.58 14.15
N GLY A 398 1.38 5.73 14.61
CA GLY A 398 2.19 6.91 14.86
C GLY A 398 2.61 7.01 16.33
N VAL A 399 3.83 7.50 16.56
CA VAL A 399 4.33 7.97 17.85
C VAL A 399 4.58 9.47 17.73
N CYS A 400 3.79 10.29 18.43
CA CYS A 400 4.04 11.73 18.47
C CYS A 400 5.15 12.05 19.49
N ALA A 401 6.31 12.49 19.00
CA ALA A 401 7.44 12.85 19.86
C ALA A 401 7.07 14.02 20.78
N LEU A 402 6.40 15.06 20.27
CA LEU A 402 6.01 16.22 21.09
C LEU A 402 5.05 15.82 22.22
N ARG A 403 4.17 14.84 21.98
CA ARG A 403 3.28 14.27 23.02
C ARG A 403 4.07 13.62 24.15
N CYS A 404 5.15 12.91 23.83
CA CYS A 404 6.02 12.31 24.85
C CYS A 404 6.64 13.37 25.78
N LEU A 405 6.93 14.57 25.26
CA LEU A 405 7.42 15.69 26.06
C LEU A 405 6.32 16.25 26.96
N GLU A 406 5.09 16.42 26.45
CA GLU A 406 3.95 16.82 27.27
C GLU A 406 3.74 15.86 28.46
N TRP A 407 3.77 14.54 28.20
CA TRP A 407 3.64 13.55 29.26
C TRP A 407 4.81 13.58 30.25
N ALA A 408 6.03 13.87 29.80
CA ALA A 408 7.17 14.01 30.70
C ALA A 408 7.00 15.22 31.63
N LEU A 409 6.49 16.34 31.11
CA LEU A 409 6.24 17.55 31.90
C LEU A 409 5.04 17.42 32.85
N ASN A 410 4.12 16.48 32.60
CA ASN A 410 2.85 16.36 33.32
C ASN A 410 2.65 14.99 33.96
N ASN A 411 3.74 14.28 34.27
CA ASN A 411 3.70 13.00 34.99
C ASN A 411 2.77 11.95 34.33
N GLY A 412 2.71 11.94 32.99
CA GLY A 412 1.86 11.05 32.20
C GLY A 412 0.43 11.55 31.94
N GLN A 413 0.04 12.70 32.51
CA GLN A 413 -1.27 13.30 32.28
C GLN A 413 -1.33 14.04 30.94
N PHE A 414 -2.54 14.11 30.41
CA PHE A 414 -2.90 14.90 29.25
C PHE A 414 -3.32 16.29 29.73
N VAL A 415 -2.75 17.34 29.15
CA VAL A 415 -3.04 18.72 29.56
C VAL A 415 -3.46 19.61 28.38
N LEU A 416 -3.01 19.30 27.16
CA LEU A 416 -3.34 20.06 25.95
C LEU A 416 -4.20 19.24 24.98
N GLY A 417 -5.47 19.62 24.90
CA GLY A 417 -6.56 18.97 24.13
C GLY A 417 -7.50 18.16 25.04
N VAL A 418 -8.52 17.53 24.46
CA VAL A 418 -9.45 16.66 25.21
C VAL A 418 -9.39 15.26 24.60
N PRO A 419 -9.05 14.20 25.37
CA PRO A 419 -9.36 12.83 24.98
C PRO A 419 -10.85 12.73 24.70
N ASN A 420 -11.28 12.12 23.60
CA ASN A 420 -12.69 11.80 23.49
C ASN A 420 -13.02 10.82 24.63
N ALA A 421 -13.67 11.31 25.69
CA ALA A 421 -13.95 10.53 26.90
C ALA A 421 -14.82 9.30 26.62
N GLU A 422 -15.59 9.31 25.51
CA GLU A 422 -16.38 8.16 25.07
C GLU A 422 -15.53 7.05 24.43
N ASN A 423 -14.34 7.39 23.90
CA ASN A 423 -13.50 6.46 23.13
C ASN A 423 -12.07 6.26 23.68
N ALA A 424 -11.65 6.97 24.73
CA ALA A 424 -10.32 6.91 25.33
C ALA A 424 -10.06 5.58 26.06
N LYS A 425 -10.01 4.48 25.31
CA LYS A 425 -9.62 3.14 25.77
C LYS A 425 -8.09 3.08 25.87
N GLY A 426 -7.58 2.49 26.96
CA GLY A 426 -6.13 2.38 27.23
C GLY A 426 -5.57 3.34 28.29
N MET A 427 -6.40 4.13 28.97
CA MET A 427 -5.95 4.99 30.07
C MET A 427 -5.49 4.18 31.30
N LEU A 428 -4.44 4.66 31.96
CA LEU A 428 -3.98 4.24 33.28
C LEU A 428 -4.53 5.22 34.33
N GLY A 429 -5.81 5.09 34.68
CA GLY A 429 -6.50 6.05 35.54
C GLY A 429 -6.79 7.35 34.80
N ASP A 430 -6.24 8.48 35.25
CA ASP A 430 -6.32 9.81 34.61
C ASP A 430 -5.15 10.08 33.61
N ARG A 431 -4.36 9.05 33.29
CA ARG A 431 -3.12 9.16 32.50
C ARG A 431 -3.15 8.33 31.23
N TYR A 432 -2.35 8.74 30.25
CA TYR A 432 -2.06 7.96 29.06
C TYR A 432 -0.57 7.60 28.98
N GLY A 433 0.30 8.53 29.37
CA GLY A 433 1.70 8.24 29.67
C GLY A 433 1.86 7.56 31.03
N ILE A 434 3.10 7.19 31.35
CA ILE A 434 3.43 6.60 32.65
C ILE A 434 3.97 7.63 33.64
N THR A 435 3.97 7.29 34.92
CA THR A 435 4.56 8.12 35.97
C THR A 435 6.05 8.30 35.71
N THR A 436 6.48 9.55 35.53
CA THR A 436 7.89 9.92 35.32
C THR A 436 8.39 10.99 36.29
N GLY A 437 7.51 11.46 37.18
CA GLY A 437 7.80 12.54 38.14
C GLY A 437 7.10 13.83 37.78
N ASN A 438 7.16 14.81 38.68
CA ASN A 438 6.62 16.15 38.47
C ASN A 438 7.77 17.10 38.08
N PRO A 439 7.48 18.26 37.46
CA PRO A 439 8.49 19.25 37.06
C PRO A 439 9.52 19.60 38.13
N GLU A 440 9.14 19.63 39.40
CA GLU A 440 10.02 19.96 40.53
C GLU A 440 11.13 18.93 40.75
N TRP A 441 10.98 17.69 40.25
CA TRP A 441 11.97 16.62 40.41
C TRP A 441 13.06 16.67 39.35
N PHE A 442 12.83 17.40 38.26
CA PHE A 442 13.76 17.52 37.14
C PHE A 442 14.68 18.73 37.33
N ASP A 443 15.52 18.68 38.37
CA ASP A 443 16.53 19.71 38.71
C ASP A 443 17.66 19.87 37.66
N SER A 444 17.66 19.03 36.62
CA SER A 444 18.62 19.03 35.52
C SER A 444 17.95 18.61 34.23
N TYR A 445 18.44 19.15 33.11
CA TYR A 445 17.95 18.82 31.77
C TYR A 445 18.02 17.32 31.50
N ASP A 446 19.09 16.65 31.94
CA ASP A 446 19.26 15.21 31.74
C ASP A 446 18.15 14.39 32.41
N LYS A 447 17.63 14.82 33.58
CA LYS A 447 16.50 14.15 34.23
C LYS A 447 15.21 14.32 33.43
N LEU A 448 14.93 15.53 32.92
CA LEU A 448 13.78 15.76 32.03
C LEU A 448 13.91 14.95 30.73
N PHE A 449 15.09 14.95 30.11
CA PHE A 449 15.34 14.21 28.88
C PHE A 449 15.22 12.69 29.10
N ASN A 450 15.62 12.19 30.28
CA ASN A 450 15.36 10.81 30.66
C ASN A 450 13.86 10.51 30.83
N ALA A 451 13.08 11.41 31.45
CA ALA A 451 11.62 11.27 31.53
C ALA A 451 10.98 11.21 30.13
N PHE A 452 11.40 12.09 29.22
CA PHE A 452 10.99 12.06 27.81
C PHE A 452 11.27 10.72 27.13
N LYS A 453 12.49 10.17 27.27
CA LYS A 453 12.85 8.85 26.72
C LYS A 453 12.00 7.72 27.32
N VAL A 454 11.66 7.79 28.61
CA VAL A 454 10.79 6.81 29.27
C VAL A 454 9.37 6.86 28.70
N GLN A 455 8.82 8.06 28.49
CA GLN A 455 7.51 8.22 27.83
C GLN A 455 7.52 7.71 26.39
N MET A 456 8.56 8.02 25.62
CA MET A 456 8.71 7.52 24.25
C MET A 456 8.78 5.99 24.20
N LYS A 457 9.55 5.37 25.10
CA LYS A 457 9.62 3.90 25.21
C LYS A 457 8.26 3.29 25.55
N HIS A 458 7.51 3.90 26.47
CA HIS A 458 6.14 3.48 26.79
C HIS A 458 5.23 3.57 25.56
N TYR A 459 5.26 4.70 24.84
CA TYR A 459 4.42 4.89 23.67
C TYR A 459 4.74 3.89 22.54
N VAL A 460 6.03 3.71 22.23
CA VAL A 460 6.47 2.68 21.26
C VAL A 460 6.01 1.29 21.69
N GLY A 461 6.14 0.94 22.97
CA GLY A 461 5.67 -0.35 23.50
C GLY A 461 4.15 -0.55 23.33
N MET A 462 3.38 0.53 23.50
CA MET A 462 1.94 0.52 23.32
C MET A 462 1.57 0.31 21.85
N VAL A 463 2.16 1.09 20.93
CA VAL A 463 1.93 1.00 19.47
C VAL A 463 2.37 -0.34 18.90
N THR A 464 3.49 -0.89 19.35
CA THR A 464 3.98 -2.21 18.86
C THR A 464 3.19 -3.40 19.39
N SER A 465 2.42 -3.25 20.48
CA SER A 465 1.57 -4.34 21.01
C SER A 465 0.47 -4.79 20.05
N TYR A 466 0.11 -3.96 19.08
CA TYR A 466 -0.93 -4.22 18.08
C TYR A 466 -0.48 -5.19 16.96
N VAL A 467 0.82 -5.38 16.76
CA VAL A 467 1.40 -6.30 15.75
C VAL A 467 0.85 -7.72 15.86
N ASN A 468 0.63 -8.19 17.08
CA ASN A 468 0.17 -9.56 17.34
C ASN A 468 -1.25 -9.82 16.80
N ARG A 469 -2.01 -8.77 16.48
CA ARG A 469 -3.42 -8.88 16.11
C ARG A 469 -3.65 -8.87 14.59
N SER A 470 -2.78 -8.25 13.80
CA SER A 470 -2.88 -8.29 12.32
C SER A 470 -2.66 -9.69 11.75
N GLN A 471 -2.01 -10.59 12.51
CA GLN A 471 -1.84 -12.01 12.16
C GLN A 471 -3.16 -12.78 11.98
N LEU A 472 -4.28 -12.18 12.39
CA LEU A 472 -5.61 -12.79 12.39
C LEU A 472 -6.42 -12.50 11.12
N SER A 473 -5.95 -11.61 10.22
CA SER A 473 -6.61 -11.30 8.95
C SER A 473 -5.76 -11.78 7.75
N PRO A 474 -5.83 -13.08 7.37
CA PRO A 474 -5.13 -13.59 6.19
C PRO A 474 -5.59 -12.86 4.92
N SER A 475 -4.73 -12.80 3.90
CA SER A 475 -5.05 -12.16 2.62
C SER A 475 -4.50 -13.00 1.48
N PRO A 476 -5.14 -14.14 1.18
CA PRO A 476 -4.56 -15.18 0.33
C PRO A 476 -4.20 -14.73 -1.08
N PHE A 477 -5.00 -13.86 -1.73
CA PHE A 477 -4.68 -13.32 -3.05
C PHE A 477 -3.41 -12.47 -2.96
N TYR A 478 -3.42 -11.44 -2.14
CA TYR A 478 -2.30 -10.52 -1.97
C TYR A 478 -1.03 -11.24 -1.48
N SER A 479 -1.21 -12.17 -0.56
CA SER A 479 -0.14 -12.99 0.01
C SER A 479 0.55 -13.90 -0.97
N SER A 480 -0.20 -14.46 -1.92
CA SER A 480 0.41 -15.23 -3.00
C SER A 480 1.29 -14.39 -3.93
N MET A 481 1.19 -13.05 -3.87
CA MET A 481 2.02 -12.14 -4.64
C MET A 481 3.35 -11.81 -3.96
N MET A 482 3.60 -12.32 -2.75
CA MET A 482 4.82 -12.04 -1.97
C MET A 482 5.79 -13.22 -2.04
N GLU A 483 7.10 -12.95 -2.15
CA GLU A 483 8.13 -13.99 -2.07
C GLU A 483 8.24 -14.56 -0.65
N GLY A 484 8.37 -15.89 -0.57
CA GLY A 484 8.50 -16.63 0.67
C GLY A 484 7.20 -17.29 1.12
N THR A 485 6.03 -16.72 0.79
CA THR A 485 4.74 -17.19 1.31
C THR A 485 4.37 -18.57 0.78
N LEU A 486 4.51 -18.79 -0.54
CA LEU A 486 4.36 -20.11 -1.16
C LEU A 486 5.47 -21.08 -0.72
N GLU A 487 6.70 -20.60 -0.54
CA GLU A 487 7.82 -21.43 -0.11
C GLU A 487 7.63 -21.96 1.32
N LYS A 488 7.11 -21.14 2.23
CA LYS A 488 6.82 -21.51 3.62
C LYS A 488 5.46 -22.19 3.79
N GLY A 489 4.51 -21.92 2.90
CA GLY A 489 3.11 -22.33 3.03
C GLY A 489 2.36 -21.54 4.10
N ALA A 490 2.65 -20.24 4.21
CA ALA A 490 2.10 -19.36 5.23
C ALA A 490 1.79 -17.98 4.67
N ASP A 491 0.69 -17.38 5.17
CA ASP A 491 0.30 -16.03 4.80
C ASP A 491 1.37 -15.00 5.21
N PHE A 492 1.51 -13.89 4.49
CA PHE A 492 2.45 -12.84 4.92
C PHE A 492 2.13 -12.35 6.32
N ASN A 493 0.84 -12.20 6.68
CA ASN A 493 0.46 -11.76 8.03
C ASN A 493 0.92 -12.74 9.12
N ASN A 494 1.17 -14.00 8.75
CA ASN A 494 1.79 -15.01 9.60
C ASN A 494 3.29 -15.22 9.31
N ASN A 495 4.00 -14.15 8.95
CA ASN A 495 5.45 -14.13 8.68
C ASN A 495 5.89 -15.03 7.51
N GLY A 496 5.02 -15.20 6.51
CA GLY A 496 5.30 -15.96 5.30
C GLY A 496 6.40 -15.35 4.42
N THR A 497 6.58 -14.03 4.45
CA THR A 497 7.58 -13.31 3.65
C THR A 497 9.01 -13.63 4.03
N ARG A 498 9.97 -13.34 3.15
CA ARG A 498 11.40 -13.53 3.44
C ARG A 498 11.87 -12.65 4.60
N TYR A 499 11.48 -11.39 4.59
CA TYR A 499 11.78 -10.40 5.62
C TYR A 499 10.48 -9.95 6.29
N VAL A 500 10.57 -9.66 7.58
CA VAL A 500 9.43 -9.16 8.37
C VAL A 500 9.90 -7.86 9.01
N GLU A 501 9.36 -6.77 8.50
CA GLU A 501 9.61 -5.42 8.98
C GLU A 501 8.41 -4.97 9.81
N THR A 502 8.67 -4.19 10.85
CA THR A 502 7.63 -3.58 11.66
C THR A 502 8.06 -2.15 11.91
N ASP A 503 7.31 -1.21 11.36
CA ASP A 503 7.61 0.21 11.41
C ASP A 503 6.52 1.00 12.14
N PHE A 504 6.93 2.14 12.67
CA PHE A 504 6.03 3.12 13.27
C PHE A 504 6.45 4.50 12.80
N GLN A 505 5.48 5.39 12.63
CA GLN A 505 5.76 6.75 12.17
C GLN A 505 6.10 7.65 13.35
N LEU A 506 7.29 8.23 13.38
CA LEU A 506 7.67 9.21 14.41
C LEU A 506 7.26 10.62 13.97
N ALA A 507 6.15 11.11 14.51
CA ALA A 507 5.60 12.42 14.19
C ALA A 507 6.14 13.53 15.11
N ALA A 508 6.09 14.78 14.64
CA ALA A 508 6.45 15.99 15.39
C ALA A 508 7.86 15.95 16.03
N LEU A 509 8.81 15.25 15.39
CA LEU A 509 10.19 15.14 15.89
C LEU A 509 10.88 16.49 15.98
N SER A 510 10.77 17.32 14.93
CA SER A 510 11.36 18.67 14.91
C SER A 510 10.77 19.56 16.01
N ASN A 511 9.45 19.55 16.19
CA ASN A 511 8.79 20.29 17.26
C ASN A 511 9.27 19.86 18.65
N ALA A 512 9.43 18.54 18.87
CA ALA A 512 9.96 18.03 20.13
C ALA A 512 11.41 18.46 20.36
N ALA A 513 12.25 18.44 19.31
CA ALA A 513 13.63 18.88 19.39
C ALA A 513 13.74 20.38 19.74
N ASP A 514 12.97 21.22 19.06
CA ASP A 514 12.93 22.67 19.31
C ASP A 514 12.40 22.98 20.71
N ALA A 515 11.35 22.29 21.16
CA ALA A 515 10.81 22.45 22.51
C ALA A 515 11.79 22.02 23.60
N LEU A 516 12.46 20.88 23.43
CA LEU A 516 13.52 20.42 24.34
C LEU A 516 14.68 21.42 24.39
N TYR A 517 15.10 21.96 23.25
CA TYR A 517 16.14 22.97 23.18
C TYR A 517 15.73 24.28 23.87
N ALA A 518 14.50 24.75 23.65
CA ALA A 518 13.97 25.94 24.31
C ALA A 518 13.93 25.77 25.83
N ILE A 519 13.47 24.62 26.33
CA ILE A 519 13.46 24.31 27.77
C ILE A 519 14.90 24.27 28.30
N LYS A 520 15.83 23.60 27.60
CA LYS A 520 17.24 23.53 27.98
C LYS A 520 17.82 24.93 28.21
N ARG A 521 17.59 25.83 27.26
CA ARG A 521 18.08 27.21 27.34
C ARG A 521 17.40 28.01 28.44
N ILE A 522 16.09 28.14 28.38
CA ILE A 522 15.32 29.07 29.22
C ILE A 522 15.34 28.65 30.70
N VAL A 523 15.23 27.35 30.98
CA VAL A 523 15.09 26.82 32.34
C VAL A 523 16.44 26.45 32.96
N TYR A 524 17.31 25.75 32.21
CA TYR A 524 18.51 25.14 32.80
C TYR A 524 19.78 25.97 32.60
N GLU A 525 19.93 26.64 31.45
CA GLU A 525 21.12 27.46 31.15
C GLU A 525 20.95 28.92 31.62
N GLU A 526 19.89 29.59 31.17
CA GLU A 526 19.60 31.00 31.45
C GLU A 526 18.84 31.20 32.77
N LYS A 527 18.13 30.16 33.23
CA LYS A 527 17.38 30.14 34.50
C LYS A 527 16.39 31.29 34.65
N LEU A 528 15.71 31.65 33.57
CA LEU A 528 14.68 32.69 33.56
C LEU A 528 13.40 32.23 34.29
N PHE A 529 13.13 30.94 34.25
CA PHE A 529 12.02 30.27 34.94
C PHE A 529 12.51 28.95 35.52
N THR A 530 11.89 28.50 36.61
CA THR A 530 11.92 27.09 37.00
C THR A 530 11.12 26.25 36.00
N LEU A 531 11.36 24.94 35.95
CA LEU A 531 10.58 24.07 35.06
C LEU A 531 9.08 24.09 35.39
N ALA A 532 8.73 24.19 36.67
CA ALA A 532 7.34 24.26 37.12
C ALA A 532 6.64 25.55 36.63
N GLU A 533 7.31 26.71 36.76
CA GLU A 533 6.79 27.99 36.24
C GLU A 533 6.63 27.95 34.72
N PHE A 534 7.63 27.43 34.00
CA PHE A 534 7.55 27.32 32.55
C PHE A 534 6.44 26.36 32.11
N ASN A 535 6.30 25.19 32.75
CA ASN A 535 5.22 24.26 32.46
C ASN A 535 3.84 24.88 32.74
N GLN A 536 3.71 25.74 33.76
CA GLN A 536 2.47 26.45 34.03
C GLN A 536 2.12 27.50 32.96
N ILE A 537 3.12 28.09 32.28
CA ILE A 537 2.91 29.00 31.14
C ILE A 537 2.41 28.24 29.89
N LEU A 538 2.83 26.98 29.73
CA LEU A 538 2.43 26.14 28.60
C LEU A 538 0.98 25.64 28.70
N LYS A 539 0.38 25.66 29.89
CA LYS A 539 -1.01 25.26 30.18
C LYS A 539 -1.94 26.45 30.08
#